data_AF-A0A5P2HFD2-F1
#
_entry.id   AF-A0A5P2HFD2-F1
#
_cell.length_a   1.000
_cell.length_b   1.000
_cell.length_c   1.000
_cell.angle_alpha   90.00
_cell.angle_beta   90.00
_cell.angle_gamma   90.00
#
_symmetry.space_group_name_H-M   'P 1'
#
loop_
_entity.id
_entity.type
_entity.pdbx_description
1 polymer ?
#
loop_
_entity_poly.entity_id
_entity_poly.type
_entity_poly.pdbx_seq_one_letter_code
_entity_poly.pdbx_strand_id
1 'polypeptide(L)'
;MRMRQSGPAFSPVRTRAAPMSHSVRLAATAFAIAATCFTAVVHADDGMEMPGAMSGAMPRMGSTTGSTTGSGQVEAAPPDPQRWLPVLGTTGMVSYFDQTAVRRRGSEVGVVVVRNSPAGVIRTTSGETIRSSLKRMVLNCATSMYAVVEQTLYSKRFARGESIYTIHAPQLGKPQRAQTGTIAGELIDKLCR
;
A
#
# COMPACT_ATOMS: atom_id res chain seq x y z
N MET A 1 12.84 91.52 50.62
CA MET A 1 13.18 90.13 50.23
C MET A 1 12.63 89.89 48.82
N ARG A 2 13.50 89.82 47.78
CA ARG A 2 13.83 88.60 46.97
C ARG A 2 12.61 87.73 46.64
N MET A 3 12.37 87.20 45.44
CA MET A 3 12.90 87.27 44.06
C MET A 3 12.07 86.21 43.29
N ARG A 4 11.71 86.46 42.01
CA ARG A 4 11.63 85.48 40.88
C ARG A 4 10.67 84.28 41.04
N GLN A 5 10.23 83.51 40.05
CA GLN A 5 10.18 83.48 38.58
C GLN A 5 9.16 82.35 38.29
N SER A 6 8.18 82.54 37.40
CA SER A 6 8.22 81.95 36.05
C SER A 6 8.58 80.45 36.05
N GLY A 7 7.55 79.58 36.07
CA GLY A 7 7.72 78.16 35.77
C GLY A 7 7.80 77.92 34.25
N PRO A 8 8.75 77.10 33.77
CA PRO A 8 8.67 76.42 32.48
C PRO A 8 8.21 74.95 32.78
N ALA A 9 7.82 74.05 31.87
CA ALA A 9 8.08 73.90 30.46
C ALA A 9 7.43 72.59 29.94
N PHE A 10 7.36 72.46 28.61
CA PHE A 10 7.43 71.22 27.82
C PHE A 10 6.29 70.18 27.86
N SER A 11 5.48 70.17 26.79
CA SER A 11 4.96 68.93 26.18
C SER A 11 6.13 68.11 25.63
N PRO A 12 6.06 66.76 25.64
CA PRO A 12 6.01 66.10 24.33
C PRO A 12 5.31 64.72 24.28
N VAL A 13 5.17 64.27 23.02
CA VAL A 13 5.01 62.90 22.52
C VAL A 13 3.61 62.25 22.54
N ARG A 14 3.01 62.38 21.35
CA ARG A 14 2.05 61.47 20.73
C ARG A 14 2.63 60.05 20.62
N THR A 15 2.08 59.08 21.35
CA THR A 15 2.29 57.65 21.05
C THR A 15 1.04 57.07 20.41
N ARG A 16 1.10 56.98 19.07
CA ARG A 16 0.13 56.28 18.22
C ARG A 16 0.44 54.78 18.31
N ALA A 17 -0.34 54.01 19.06
CA ALA A 17 -0.30 52.55 18.96
C ALA A 17 -1.06 52.13 17.70
N ALA A 18 -0.34 51.58 16.73
CA ALA A 18 -0.89 50.97 15.52
C ALA A 18 -1.40 49.55 15.82
N PRO A 19 -2.47 49.09 15.15
CA PRO A 19 -2.90 47.69 15.23
C PRO A 19 -1.92 46.78 14.46
N MET A 20 -1.42 45.73 15.12
CA MET A 20 -0.64 44.66 14.49
C MET A 20 -1.54 43.86 13.52
N SER A 21 -1.44 44.19 12.24
CA SER A 21 -1.85 43.32 11.14
C SER A 21 -0.69 42.36 10.86
N HIS A 22 -0.87 41.07 11.18
CA HIS A 22 0.06 40.04 10.71
C HIS A 22 -0.33 39.62 9.30
N SER A 23 0.33 40.22 8.32
CA SER A 23 0.26 39.83 6.92
C SER A 23 0.95 38.47 6.75
N VAL A 24 0.16 37.43 6.50
CA VAL A 24 0.65 36.13 6.05
C VAL A 24 1.19 36.29 4.63
N ARG A 25 2.51 36.32 4.46
CA ARG A 25 3.15 36.25 3.15
C ARG A 25 3.11 34.81 2.66
N LEU A 26 2.32 34.55 1.61
CA LEU A 26 2.43 33.33 0.80
C LEU A 26 3.82 33.34 0.12
N ALA A 27 4.71 32.46 0.56
CA ALA A 27 5.90 32.11 -0.20
C ALA A 27 5.51 31.04 -1.23
N ALA A 28 5.27 31.47 -2.47
CA ALA A 28 5.15 30.58 -3.61
C ALA A 28 6.52 29.93 -3.87
N THR A 29 6.68 28.69 -3.42
CA THR A 29 7.87 27.88 -3.75
C THR A 29 7.58 27.12 -5.04
N ALA A 30 8.03 27.69 -6.15
CA ALA A 30 8.11 27.01 -7.42
C ALA A 30 9.22 25.95 -7.36
N PHE A 31 8.85 24.68 -7.28
CA PHE A 31 9.78 23.57 -7.51
C PHE A 31 9.81 23.25 -9.00
N ALA A 32 10.81 23.78 -9.69
CA ALA A 32 11.23 23.28 -10.98
C ALA A 32 11.95 21.93 -10.76
N ILE A 33 11.40 20.84 -11.29
CA ILE A 33 12.09 19.55 -11.32
C ILE A 33 12.56 19.33 -12.76
N ALA A 34 13.88 19.42 -12.92
CA ALA A 34 14.59 19.19 -14.16
C ALA A 34 14.27 17.80 -14.74
N ALA A 35 14.03 17.79 -16.04
CA ALA A 35 13.93 16.58 -16.85
C ALA A 35 15.34 16.02 -17.13
N THR A 36 15.55 14.73 -16.83
CA THR A 36 16.54 13.75 -17.36
C THR A 36 16.67 12.65 -16.30
N CYS A 37 16.60 11.34 -16.54
CA CYS A 37 16.79 10.50 -17.73
C CYS A 37 15.76 9.35 -17.73
N PHE A 38 15.33 8.93 -18.93
CA PHE A 38 14.60 7.69 -19.14
C PHE A 38 15.46 6.49 -18.72
N THR A 39 14.96 5.67 -17.80
CA THR A 39 15.22 4.23 -17.78
C THR A 39 13.87 3.54 -17.66
N ALA A 40 13.47 2.87 -18.75
CA ALA A 40 12.30 2.02 -18.75
C ALA A 40 12.56 0.83 -17.82
N VAL A 41 12.01 0.87 -16.61
CA VAL A 41 11.85 -0.35 -15.82
C VAL A 41 10.57 -1.01 -16.32
N VAL A 42 10.77 -2.10 -17.06
CA VAL A 42 9.73 -3.00 -17.53
C VAL A 42 8.86 -3.38 -16.34
N HIS A 43 7.60 -2.95 -16.36
CA HIS A 43 6.57 -3.50 -15.50
C HIS A 43 6.43 -4.98 -15.87
N ALA A 44 6.77 -5.88 -14.95
CA ALA A 44 6.40 -7.28 -15.04
C ALA A 44 4.90 -7.42 -14.70
N ASP A 45 4.08 -6.92 -15.61
CA ASP A 45 2.65 -7.17 -15.72
C ASP A 45 2.41 -7.52 -17.19
N ASP A 46 2.78 -8.73 -17.58
CA ASP A 46 2.24 -9.42 -18.75
C ASP A 46 2.81 -10.84 -18.79
N GLY A 47 1.92 -11.82 -18.67
CA GLY A 47 2.25 -13.21 -18.92
C GLY A 47 2.56 -13.38 -20.41
N MET A 48 3.76 -13.84 -20.73
CA MET A 48 4.09 -14.32 -22.06
C MET A 48 3.46 -15.71 -22.24
N GLU A 49 2.26 -15.76 -22.83
CA GLU A 49 1.67 -16.99 -23.35
C GLU A 49 2.50 -17.52 -24.53
N MET A 50 2.81 -18.82 -24.50
CA MET A 50 3.20 -19.59 -25.67
C MET A 50 2.02 -20.50 -26.04
N PRO A 51 1.66 -20.61 -27.34
CA PRO A 51 0.48 -21.33 -27.77
C PRO A 51 0.78 -22.82 -28.00
N GLY A 52 -0.20 -23.67 -27.71
CA GLY A 52 -0.34 -24.98 -28.35
C GLY A 52 -0.55 -26.14 -27.40
N ALA A 53 -1.80 -26.55 -27.22
CA ALA A 53 -2.29 -27.85 -27.69
C ALA A 53 -3.74 -28.03 -27.26
N MET A 54 -4.62 -28.08 -28.26
CA MET A 54 -6.00 -28.54 -28.11
C MET A 54 -6.03 -29.99 -27.62
N SER A 55 -6.91 -30.30 -26.69
CA SER A 55 -7.76 -31.51 -26.75
C SER A 55 -8.85 -31.40 -25.68
N GLY A 56 -10.09 -31.48 -26.15
CA GLY A 56 -11.26 -31.45 -25.30
C GLY A 56 -11.46 -32.75 -24.53
N ALA A 57 -12.15 -32.65 -23.40
CA ALA A 57 -13.10 -33.64 -22.89
C ALA A 57 -13.79 -33.05 -21.66
N MET A 58 -15.11 -32.95 -21.70
CA MET A 58 -15.94 -32.77 -20.50
C MET A 58 -15.94 -34.08 -19.70
N PRO A 59 -15.86 -34.04 -18.37
CA PRO A 59 -16.87 -34.76 -17.57
C PRO A 59 -17.25 -33.97 -16.30
N ARG A 60 -18.53 -33.70 -16.05
CA ARG A 60 -19.56 -34.54 -15.40
C ARG A 60 -19.30 -34.78 -13.91
N MET A 61 -20.20 -34.22 -13.10
CA MET A 61 -20.36 -34.41 -11.64
C MET A 61 -20.21 -35.88 -11.22
N GLY A 62 -19.38 -36.11 -10.21
CA GLY A 62 -19.24 -37.39 -9.52
C GLY A 62 -18.36 -37.22 -8.28
N SER A 63 -18.99 -37.32 -7.11
CA SER A 63 -18.33 -37.30 -5.82
C SER A 63 -17.43 -38.52 -5.62
N THR A 64 -16.34 -38.30 -4.86
CA THR A 64 -15.65 -39.29 -4.00
C THR A 64 -14.49 -40.09 -4.61
N THR A 65 -13.30 -39.75 -4.10
CA THR A 65 -12.06 -40.52 -3.95
C THR A 65 -11.28 -40.95 -5.20
N GLY A 66 -10.11 -40.34 -5.39
CA GLY A 66 -9.11 -40.81 -6.33
C GLY A 66 -8.09 -39.72 -6.67
N SER A 67 -6.90 -39.84 -6.08
CA SER A 67 -5.73 -39.01 -6.34
C SER A 67 -5.41 -38.96 -7.83
N THR A 68 -5.46 -37.75 -8.42
CA THR A 68 -4.87 -37.47 -9.73
C THR A 68 -3.74 -36.47 -9.54
N THR A 69 -2.55 -36.97 -9.80
CA THR A 69 -1.25 -36.32 -9.77
C THR A 69 -1.18 -35.17 -10.78
N GLY A 70 -1.69 -34.00 -10.40
CA GLY A 70 -1.14 -32.73 -10.85
C GLY A 70 -0.20 -32.25 -9.76
N SER A 71 1.01 -31.80 -10.10
CA SER A 71 1.99 -31.22 -9.17
C SER A 71 1.53 -29.86 -8.59
N GLY A 72 0.32 -29.82 -8.03
CA GLY A 72 -0.19 -28.77 -7.17
C GLY A 72 0.19 -29.14 -5.75
N GLN A 73 1.33 -28.61 -5.31
CA GLN A 73 1.76 -28.70 -3.91
C GLN A 73 0.59 -28.35 -3.00
N VAL A 74 0.19 -29.27 -2.10
CA VAL A 74 -0.87 -29.04 -1.12
C VAL A 74 -0.54 -27.76 -0.37
N GLU A 75 -1.35 -26.73 -0.58
CA GLU A 75 -1.17 -25.47 0.13
C GLU A 75 -1.52 -25.71 1.60
N ALA A 76 -0.51 -25.66 2.47
CA ALA A 76 -0.72 -25.76 3.91
C ALA A 76 -1.73 -24.69 4.35
N ALA A 77 -2.71 -25.07 5.17
CA ALA A 77 -3.70 -24.16 5.70
C ALA A 77 -3.04 -23.01 6.51
N PRO A 78 -3.67 -21.81 6.55
CA PRO A 78 -3.18 -20.74 7.39
C PRO A 78 -3.17 -21.16 8.86
N PRO A 79 -2.17 -20.73 9.65
CA PRO A 79 -2.04 -21.10 11.06
C PRO A 79 -3.19 -20.57 11.93
N ASP A 80 -3.85 -19.52 11.49
CA ASP A 80 -5.03 -18.94 12.11
C ASP A 80 -6.07 -18.63 11.01
N PRO A 81 -7.00 -19.57 10.75
CA PRO A 81 -8.03 -19.40 9.72
C PRO A 81 -9.07 -18.33 10.06
N GLN A 82 -9.23 -17.99 11.35
CA GLN A 82 -10.13 -16.93 11.75
C GLN A 82 -9.52 -15.56 11.41
N ARG A 83 -8.22 -15.38 11.57
CA ARG A 83 -7.54 -14.14 11.19
C ARG A 83 -7.32 -14.00 9.68
N TRP A 84 -6.88 -15.07 9.04
CA TRP A 84 -6.46 -15.06 7.64
C TRP A 84 -7.57 -15.55 6.72
N LEU A 85 -8.33 -14.60 6.18
CA LEU A 85 -9.41 -14.91 5.24
C LEU A 85 -8.85 -15.08 3.82
N PRO A 86 -9.14 -16.17 3.12
CA PRO A 86 -8.73 -16.32 1.73
C PRO A 86 -9.47 -15.31 0.84
N VAL A 87 -8.73 -14.74 -0.09
CA VAL A 87 -9.21 -13.83 -1.15
C VAL A 87 -8.63 -14.32 -2.47
N LEU A 88 -9.51 -14.54 -3.43
CA LEU A 88 -9.18 -15.00 -4.77
C LEU A 88 -9.31 -13.83 -5.74
N GLY A 89 -8.24 -13.53 -6.46
CA GLY A 89 -8.33 -12.71 -7.66
C GLY A 89 -8.66 -13.55 -8.89
N THR A 90 -8.80 -12.90 -10.04
CA THR A 90 -9.02 -13.54 -11.35
C THR A 90 -7.87 -14.44 -11.80
N THR A 91 -6.68 -14.23 -11.25
CA THR A 91 -5.50 -15.10 -11.51
C THR A 91 -5.61 -16.50 -10.89
N GLY A 92 -6.63 -16.77 -10.07
CA GLY A 92 -6.81 -18.05 -9.36
C GLY A 92 -5.82 -18.28 -8.21
N MET A 93 -4.87 -17.36 -8.01
CA MET A 93 -3.92 -17.42 -6.91
C MET A 93 -4.57 -16.95 -5.61
N VAL A 94 -4.50 -17.79 -4.57
CA VAL A 94 -5.02 -17.44 -3.24
C VAL A 94 -4.08 -16.45 -2.57
N SER A 95 -4.66 -15.34 -2.09
CA SER A 95 -4.04 -14.45 -1.11
C SER A 95 -4.81 -14.50 0.20
N TYR A 96 -4.19 -14.15 1.30
CA TYR A 96 -4.78 -14.20 2.64
C TYR A 96 -4.86 -12.78 3.20
N PHE A 97 -6.08 -12.31 3.41
CA PHE A 97 -6.37 -11.02 4.00
C PHE A 97 -6.41 -11.14 5.53
N ASP A 98 -5.72 -10.23 6.22
CA ASP A 98 -5.75 -10.13 7.67
C ASP A 98 -6.90 -9.22 8.13
N GLN A 99 -8.00 -9.82 8.57
CA GLN A 99 -9.15 -9.04 9.03
C GLN A 99 -8.89 -8.28 10.35
N THR A 100 -7.92 -8.71 11.15
CA THR A 100 -7.59 -8.08 12.44
C THR A 100 -6.75 -6.80 12.27
N ALA A 101 -6.07 -6.67 11.13
CA ALA A 101 -5.23 -5.53 10.78
C ALA A 101 -5.99 -4.39 10.07
N VAL A 102 -7.32 -4.52 9.88
CA VAL A 102 -8.12 -3.46 9.24
C VAL A 102 -8.13 -2.21 10.11
N ARG A 103 -7.82 -1.06 9.51
CA ARG A 103 -7.88 0.25 10.16
C ARG A 103 -8.61 1.23 9.26
N ARG A 104 -9.62 1.93 9.80
CA ARG A 104 -10.44 2.88 9.04
C ARG A 104 -10.14 4.32 9.47
N ARG A 105 -10.07 5.23 8.50
CA ARG A 105 -9.90 6.67 8.72
C ARG A 105 -10.62 7.45 7.61
N GLY A 106 -11.81 7.97 7.89
CA GLY A 106 -12.63 8.63 6.86
C GLY A 106 -12.97 7.66 5.73
N SER A 107 -12.69 8.04 4.48
CA SER A 107 -12.85 7.17 3.32
C SER A 107 -11.70 6.19 3.09
N GLU A 108 -10.64 6.24 3.91
CA GLU A 108 -9.47 5.38 3.77
C GLU A 108 -9.56 4.14 4.67
N VAL A 109 -9.15 2.99 4.13
CA VAL A 109 -9.10 1.70 4.81
C VAL A 109 -7.73 1.08 4.63
N GLY A 110 -6.95 1.02 5.71
CA GLY A 110 -5.70 0.28 5.77
C GLY A 110 -5.97 -1.22 5.88
N VAL A 111 -5.28 -2.01 5.06
CA VAL A 111 -5.43 -3.47 4.99
C VAL A 111 -4.07 -4.16 4.87
N VAL A 112 -4.03 -5.43 5.26
CA VAL A 112 -2.85 -6.30 5.14
C VAL A 112 -3.24 -7.57 4.40
N VAL A 113 -2.41 -7.93 3.41
CA VAL A 113 -2.59 -9.14 2.60
C VAL A 113 -1.28 -9.90 2.57
N VAL A 114 -1.34 -11.23 2.70
CA VAL A 114 -0.22 -12.13 2.53
C VAL A 114 -0.42 -13.02 1.31
N ARG A 115 0.64 -13.23 0.53
CA ARG A 115 0.67 -14.21 -0.54
C ARG A 115 1.79 -15.20 -0.30
N ASN A 116 1.47 -16.49 -0.35
CA ASN A 116 2.50 -17.53 -0.33
C ASN A 116 3.14 -17.66 -1.72
N SER A 117 4.45 -17.81 -1.74
CA SER A 117 5.17 -18.14 -2.98
C SER A 117 5.02 -19.63 -3.28
N PRO A 118 4.88 -20.02 -4.56
CA PRO A 118 5.09 -21.40 -4.98
C PRO A 118 6.51 -21.84 -4.57
N ALA A 119 6.72 -23.13 -4.26
CA ALA A 119 8.03 -23.57 -3.81
C ALA A 119 9.09 -23.40 -4.90
N GLY A 120 10.28 -22.92 -4.50
CA GLY A 120 11.47 -22.90 -5.34
C GLY A 120 11.57 -21.75 -6.35
N VAL A 121 10.59 -20.84 -6.41
CA VAL A 121 10.52 -19.85 -7.51
C VAL A 121 11.37 -18.61 -7.29
N ILE A 122 11.55 -18.15 -6.03
CA ILE A 122 12.17 -16.85 -5.77
C ILE A 122 13.19 -16.96 -4.64
N ARG A 123 14.42 -16.48 -4.89
CA ARG A 123 15.50 -16.36 -3.92
C ARG A 123 16.05 -14.95 -3.90
N THR A 124 16.58 -14.53 -2.76
CA THR A 124 17.38 -13.31 -2.65
C THR A 124 18.76 -13.52 -3.27
N THR A 125 19.51 -12.43 -3.44
CA THR A 125 20.93 -12.47 -3.84
C THR A 125 21.82 -13.21 -2.83
N SER A 126 21.42 -13.26 -1.56
CA SER A 126 22.04 -14.06 -0.49
C SER A 126 21.67 -15.55 -0.54
N GLY A 127 20.77 -15.96 -1.44
CA GLY A 127 20.34 -17.36 -1.61
C GLY A 127 19.14 -17.77 -0.75
N GLU A 128 18.61 -16.88 0.09
CA GLU A 128 17.44 -17.14 0.94
C GLU A 128 16.18 -17.28 0.10
N THR A 129 15.40 -18.33 0.35
CA THR A 129 14.17 -18.58 -0.40
C THR A 129 13.03 -17.73 0.15
N ILE A 130 12.35 -16.99 -0.72
CA ILE A 130 11.17 -16.21 -0.36
C ILE A 130 9.95 -17.14 -0.42
N ARG A 131 9.32 -17.36 0.73
CA ARG A 131 8.18 -18.28 0.89
C ARG A 131 6.85 -17.56 1.05
N SER A 132 6.87 -16.29 1.42
CA SER A 132 5.68 -15.42 1.35
C SER A 132 6.05 -13.94 1.28
N SER A 133 5.09 -13.14 0.84
CA SER A 133 5.14 -11.68 0.89
C SER A 133 3.92 -11.14 1.64
N LEU A 134 4.13 -10.12 2.46
CA LEU A 134 3.09 -9.34 3.14
C LEU A 134 3.03 -7.97 2.49
N LYS A 135 1.87 -7.54 2.03
CA LYS A 135 1.60 -6.21 1.51
C LYS A 135 0.70 -5.46 2.47
N ARG A 136 1.11 -4.24 2.84
CA ARG A 136 0.24 -3.26 3.47
C ARG A 136 -0.28 -2.33 2.39
N MET A 137 -1.59 -2.14 2.36
CA MET A 137 -2.24 -1.27 1.39
C MET A 137 -3.17 -0.30 2.08
N VAL A 138 -3.36 0.86 1.47
CA VAL A 138 -4.44 1.80 1.82
C VAL A 138 -5.41 1.81 0.66
N LEU A 139 -6.68 1.52 0.93
CA LEU A 139 -7.79 1.59 0.00
C LEU A 139 -8.51 2.92 0.23
N ASN A 140 -8.92 3.61 -0.83
CA ASN A 140 -9.77 4.79 -0.76
C ASN A 140 -11.16 4.44 -1.30
N CYS A 141 -12.11 4.27 -0.39
CA CYS A 141 -13.49 3.87 -0.70
C CYS A 141 -14.26 4.94 -1.48
N ALA A 142 -13.87 6.22 -1.39
CA ALA A 142 -14.56 7.29 -2.12
C ALA A 142 -14.19 7.31 -3.60
N THR A 143 -12.95 6.91 -3.95
CA THR A 143 -12.43 6.97 -5.33
C THR A 143 -12.16 5.60 -5.95
N SER A 144 -12.35 4.51 -5.20
CA SER A 144 -11.97 3.16 -5.59
C SER A 144 -10.50 3.03 -6.02
N MET A 145 -9.63 3.76 -5.31
CA MET A 145 -8.18 3.74 -5.52
C MET A 145 -7.50 2.95 -4.40
N TYR A 146 -6.28 2.47 -4.64
CA TYR A 146 -5.45 1.88 -3.61
C TYR A 146 -3.97 2.24 -3.80
N ALA A 147 -3.20 2.16 -2.73
CA ALA A 147 -1.74 2.27 -2.76
C ALA A 147 -1.11 1.19 -1.89
N VAL A 148 -0.04 0.56 -2.37
CA VAL A 148 0.80 -0.33 -1.55
C VAL A 148 1.81 0.54 -0.81
N VAL A 149 1.72 0.56 0.52
CA VAL A 149 2.59 1.41 1.35
C VAL A 149 3.85 0.67 1.79
N GLU A 150 3.76 -0.65 1.93
CA GLU A 150 4.85 -1.50 2.38
C GLU A 150 4.69 -2.90 1.80
N GLN A 151 5.81 -3.53 1.43
CA GLN A 151 5.87 -4.93 1.09
C GLN A 151 7.04 -5.59 1.81
N THR A 152 6.77 -6.59 2.65
CA THR A 152 7.77 -7.34 3.40
C THR A 152 7.85 -8.77 2.91
N LEU A 153 9.06 -9.29 2.75
CA LEU A 153 9.36 -10.63 2.26
C LEU A 153 9.81 -11.53 3.40
N TYR A 154 9.36 -12.79 3.39
CA TYR A 154 9.62 -13.74 4.48
C TYR A 154 10.13 -15.08 3.95
N SER A 155 11.01 -15.69 4.74
CA SER A 155 11.56 -17.04 4.48
C SER A 155 10.59 -18.15 4.88
N LYS A 156 9.50 -17.83 5.58
CA LYS A 156 8.42 -18.77 5.93
C LYS A 156 7.11 -18.36 5.26
N ARG A 157 6.19 -19.32 5.14
CA ARG A 157 4.81 -19.06 4.67
C ARG A 157 4.02 -18.25 5.70
N PHE A 158 2.98 -17.56 5.24
CA PHE A 158 2.09 -16.75 6.07
C PHE A 158 2.76 -15.58 6.80
N ALA A 159 3.80 -14.99 6.18
CA ALA A 159 4.54 -13.85 6.71
C ALA A 159 5.05 -14.09 8.15
N ARG A 160 5.55 -15.29 8.42
CA ARG A 160 6.03 -15.71 9.74
C ARG A 160 7.55 -15.58 9.87
N GLY A 161 8.00 -15.39 11.11
CA GLY A 161 9.41 -15.28 11.45
C GLY A 161 9.99 -13.91 11.11
N GLU A 162 11.31 -13.86 11.00
CA GLU A 162 12.03 -12.63 10.67
C GLU A 162 11.79 -12.24 9.22
N SER A 163 11.69 -10.92 8.99
CA SER A 163 11.61 -10.36 7.65
C SER A 163 12.96 -10.45 6.96
N ILE A 164 12.98 -10.95 5.73
CA ILE A 164 14.19 -10.94 4.90
C ILE A 164 14.44 -9.51 4.40
N TYR A 165 13.38 -8.84 3.94
CA TYR A 165 13.49 -7.51 3.34
C TYR A 165 12.15 -6.79 3.37
N THR A 166 12.18 -5.46 3.55
CA THR A 166 11.00 -4.59 3.50
C THR A 166 11.22 -3.48 2.50
N ILE A 167 10.25 -3.31 1.62
CA ILE A 167 10.17 -2.26 0.61
C ILE A 167 9.12 -1.27 1.09
N HIS A 168 9.42 0.03 1.08
CA HIS A 168 8.49 1.09 1.49
C HIS A 168 8.14 2.00 0.30
N ALA A 169 6.95 2.60 0.32
CA ALA A 169 6.62 3.70 -0.59
C ALA A 169 7.62 4.87 -0.43
N PRO A 170 8.02 5.58 -1.52
CA PRO A 170 7.39 5.60 -2.85
C PRO A 170 7.87 4.51 -3.81
N GLN A 171 8.79 3.63 -3.40
CA GLN A 171 9.37 2.59 -4.28
C GLN A 171 8.32 1.60 -4.81
N LEU A 172 7.16 1.51 -4.14
CA LEU A 172 6.05 0.61 -4.49
C LEU A 172 5.02 1.23 -5.47
N GLY A 173 5.20 2.50 -5.87
CA GLY A 173 4.39 3.15 -6.90
C GLY A 173 3.38 4.19 -6.39
N LYS A 174 2.75 4.89 -7.35
CA LYS A 174 1.67 5.87 -7.11
C LYS A 174 0.35 5.14 -6.81
N PRO A 175 -0.65 5.80 -6.19
CA PRO A 175 -1.98 5.24 -6.05
C PRO A 175 -2.55 4.79 -7.41
N GLN A 176 -3.12 3.60 -7.46
CA GLN A 176 -3.68 2.95 -8.65
C GLN A 176 -5.18 2.73 -8.48
N ARG A 177 -5.92 2.67 -9.60
CA ARG A 177 -7.33 2.29 -9.55
C ARG A 177 -7.43 0.81 -9.24
N ALA A 178 -8.31 0.45 -8.31
CA ALA A 178 -8.63 -0.95 -8.06
C ALA A 178 -9.51 -1.48 -9.20
N GLN A 179 -9.03 -2.54 -9.86
CA GLN A 179 -9.76 -3.20 -10.93
C GLN A 179 -10.50 -4.42 -10.37
N THR A 180 -11.70 -4.68 -10.89
CA THR A 180 -12.46 -5.90 -10.58
C THR A 180 -11.61 -7.13 -10.84
N GLY A 181 -11.65 -8.13 -9.95
CA GLY A 181 -10.84 -9.33 -10.06
C GLY A 181 -9.40 -9.19 -9.55
N THR A 182 -8.93 -7.99 -9.23
CA THR A 182 -7.67 -7.82 -8.47
C THR A 182 -7.94 -7.93 -6.97
N ILE A 183 -6.93 -8.32 -6.18
CA ILE A 183 -7.08 -8.38 -4.72
C ILE A 183 -7.52 -7.03 -4.12
N ALA A 184 -7.04 -5.92 -4.66
CA ALA A 184 -7.47 -4.59 -4.21
C ALA A 184 -8.95 -4.32 -4.55
N GLY A 185 -9.41 -4.73 -5.73
CA GLY A 185 -10.82 -4.65 -6.14
C GLY A 185 -11.73 -5.47 -5.22
N GLU A 186 -11.37 -6.74 -5.01
CA GLU A 186 -12.13 -7.63 -4.11
C GLU A 186 -12.21 -7.10 -2.67
N LEU A 187 -11.14 -6.49 -2.18
CA LEU A 187 -11.13 -5.89 -0.84
C LEU A 187 -11.94 -4.60 -0.76
N ILE A 188 -11.97 -3.79 -1.82
CA ILE A 188 -12.85 -2.62 -1.88
C ILE A 188 -14.31 -3.08 -1.90
N ASP A 189 -14.66 -4.06 -2.73
CA ASP A 189 -16.02 -4.60 -2.77
C ASP A 189 -16.46 -5.17 -1.42
N LYS A 190 -15.54 -5.78 -0.67
CA LYS A 190 -15.82 -6.34 0.65
C LYS A 190 -15.89 -5.30 1.77
N LEU A 191 -15.09 -4.23 1.72
CA LEU A 191 -14.87 -3.33 2.86
C LEU A 191 -15.49 -1.93 2.69
N CYS A 192 -15.83 -1.52 1.47
CA CYS A 192 -16.31 -0.18 1.16
C CYS A 192 -17.82 -0.11 0.84
N ARG A 193 -18.53 -1.24 0.91
CA ARG A 193 -19.98 -1.34 0.73
C ARG A 193 -20.70 -1.28 2.07
#